data_AF-A0A1V8NEK7-F1
#
_entry.id   AF-A0A1V8NEK7-F1
#
_cell.length_a   1.000
_cell.length_b   1.000
_cell.length_c   1.000
_cell.angle_alpha   90.00
_cell.angle_beta   90.00
_cell.angle_gamma   90.00
#
_symmetry.space_group_name_H-M   'P 1'
#
loop_
_entity.id
_entity.type
_entity.pdbx_description
1 polymer ?
#
loop_
_entity_poly.entity_id
_entity_poly.type
_entity_poly.pdbx_seq_one_letter_code
_entity_poly.pdbx_strand_id
1 'polypeptide(L)'
;MTIRETAIAKLQQLPDSLLQQVNDFIDFLMYRRRHSTITDDRKDELAQAWTRWFESVDHLEVTSTDSVSDYQQHLVSKYRQQGLEL
;
A
#
# COMPACT_ATOMS: atom_id res chain seq x y z
N MET A 1 -27.03 22.81 9.84
CA MET A 1 -27.27 21.51 10.46
C MET A 1 -26.09 20.61 10.11
N THR A 2 -25.35 20.12 11.10
CA THR A 2 -24.21 19.23 10.88
C THR A 2 -24.67 17.79 10.67
N ILE A 3 -23.84 16.96 10.03
CA ILE A 3 -24.12 15.53 9.84
C ILE A 3 -24.36 14.85 11.21
N ARG A 4 -23.64 15.29 12.24
CA ARG A 4 -23.82 14.85 13.63
C ARG A 4 -25.19 15.19 14.19
N GLU A 5 -25.64 16.43 14.05
CA GLU A 5 -26.98 16.87 14.50
C GLU A 5 -28.09 16.11 13.79
N THR A 6 -27.92 15.85 12.49
CA THR A 6 -28.90 15.12 11.67
C THR A 6 -28.98 13.65 12.09
N ALA A 7 -27.85 13.02 12.41
CA ALA A 7 -27.79 11.65 12.90
C ALA A 7 -28.44 11.50 14.29
N ILE A 8 -28.19 12.45 15.20
CA ILE A 8 -28.80 12.45 16.54
C ILE A 8 -30.32 12.61 16.43
N ALA A 9 -30.80 13.53 15.59
CA ALA A 9 -32.24 13.72 15.37
C ALA A 9 -32.91 12.45 14.80
N LYS A 10 -32.25 11.76 13.87
CA LYS A 10 -32.75 10.50 13.32
C LYS A 10 -32.75 9.36 14.34
N LEU A 11 -31.76 9.31 15.24
CA LEU A 11 -31.73 8.34 16.34
C LEU A 11 -32.86 8.57 17.35
N GLN A 12 -33.16 9.82 17.67
CA GLN A 12 -34.25 10.15 18.60
C GLN A 12 -35.65 9.83 18.05
N GLN A 13 -35.81 9.74 16.73
CA GLN A 13 -37.08 9.39 16.08
C GLN A 13 -37.28 7.88 15.89
N LEU A 14 -36.31 7.05 16.30
CA LEU A 14 -36.38 5.61 16.14
C LEU A 14 -37.17 4.94 17.27
N PRO A 15 -37.92 3.86 16.98
CA PRO A 15 -38.54 3.06 18.02
C PRO A 15 -37.49 2.35 18.87
N ASP A 16 -37.81 2.13 20.16
CA ASP A 16 -36.89 1.54 21.15
C ASP A 16 -36.29 0.20 20.72
N SER A 17 -37.06 -0.62 20.00
CA SER A 17 -36.59 -1.90 19.45
C SER A 17 -35.48 -1.73 18.41
N LEU A 18 -35.51 -0.66 17.62
CA LEU A 18 -34.48 -0.38 16.63
C LEU A 18 -33.27 0.31 17.27
N LEU A 19 -33.48 1.12 18.32
CA LEU A 19 -32.40 1.71 19.10
C LEU A 19 -31.50 0.66 19.72
N GLN A 20 -32.10 -0.42 20.25
CA GLN A 20 -31.33 -1.55 20.78
C GLN A 20 -30.46 -2.19 19.69
N GLN A 21 -31.02 -2.43 18.51
CA GLN A 21 -30.30 -3.00 17.36
C GLN A 21 -29.14 -2.10 16.89
N VAL A 22 -29.34 -0.77 16.90
CA VAL A 22 -28.28 0.19 16.55
C VAL A 22 -27.17 0.19 17.59
N ASN A 23 -27.50 0.11 18.89
CA ASN A 23 -26.49 -0.02 19.95
C ASN A 23 -25.69 -1.32 19.80
N ASP A 24 -26.36 -2.46 19.60
CA ASP A 24 -25.71 -3.75 19.40
C ASP A 24 -24.77 -3.71 18.17
N PHE A 25 -25.17 -3.01 17.11
CA PHE A 25 -24.35 -2.80 15.93
C PHE A 25 -23.13 -1.89 16.20
N ILE A 26 -23.30 -0.82 16.97
CA ILE A 26 -22.19 0.07 17.38
C ILE A 26 -21.18 -0.71 18.23
N ASP A 27 -21.66 -1.51 19.19
CA ASP A 27 -20.82 -2.34 20.05
C ASP A 27 -20.05 -3.38 19.23
N PHE A 28 -20.70 -4.01 18.24
CA PHE A 28 -20.04 -4.89 17.29
C PHE A 28 -18.94 -4.18 16.49
N LEU A 29 -19.19 -2.96 15.99
CA LEU A 29 -18.18 -2.19 15.27
C LEU A 29 -17.00 -1.80 16.17
N MET A 30 -17.26 -1.41 17.42
CA MET A 30 -16.22 -1.09 18.40
C MET A 30 -15.37 -2.31 18.76
N TYR A 31 -16.02 -3.46 18.99
CA TYR A 31 -15.37 -4.74 19.21
C TYR A 31 -14.49 -5.10 18.01
N ARG A 32 -15.05 -5.07 16.79
CA ARG A 32 -14.30 -5.36 15.56
C ARG A 32 -13.11 -4.42 15.38
N ARG A 33 -13.26 -3.13 15.64
CA ARG A 33 -12.15 -2.16 15.52
C ARG A 33 -11.03 -2.44 16.53
N ARG A 34 -11.36 -2.75 17.78
CA ARG A 34 -10.38 -3.13 18.81
C ARG A 34 -9.65 -4.42 18.48
N HIS A 35 -10.32 -5.37 17.82
CA HIS A 35 -9.70 -6.63 17.39
C HIS A 35 -9.04 -6.55 16.00
N SER A 36 -9.32 -5.51 15.21
CA SER A 36 -8.68 -5.26 13.93
C SER A 36 -7.28 -4.66 14.05
N THR A 37 -6.83 -4.29 15.25
CA THR A 37 -5.41 -3.90 15.50
C THR A 37 -4.42 -4.99 15.09
N ILE A 38 -4.87 -6.26 15.00
CA ILE A 38 -4.08 -7.38 14.44
C ILE A 38 -3.68 -7.12 12.97
N THR A 39 -4.43 -6.29 12.23
CA THR A 39 -4.03 -5.88 10.86
C THR A 39 -3.05 -4.71 10.83
N ASP A 40 -2.90 -3.99 11.94
CA ASP A 40 -1.93 -2.89 12.07
C ASP A 40 -0.52 -3.45 12.26
N ASP A 41 -0.36 -4.49 13.09
CA ASP A 41 0.90 -5.23 13.24
C ASP A 41 1.43 -5.77 11.89
N ARG A 42 0.53 -6.27 11.02
CA ARG A 42 0.93 -6.79 9.70
C ARG A 42 1.35 -5.69 8.72
N LYS A 43 0.88 -4.46 8.90
CA LYS A 43 1.34 -3.31 8.10
C LYS A 43 2.75 -2.90 8.51
N ASP A 44 3.03 -2.92 9.80
CA ASP A 44 4.36 -2.60 10.33
C ASP A 44 5.38 -3.68 9.95
N GLU A 45 5.00 -4.96 9.97
CA GLU A 45 5.83 -6.05 9.45
C GLU A 45 6.13 -5.90 7.95
N LEU A 46 5.13 -5.53 7.15
CA LEU A 46 5.30 -5.32 5.72
C LEU A 46 6.22 -4.12 5.44
N ALA A 47 6.06 -3.02 6.17
CA ALA A 47 6.93 -1.85 6.07
C ALA A 47 8.38 -2.20 6.42
N GLN A 48 8.61 -2.97 7.49
CA GLN A 48 9.95 -3.43 7.85
C GLN A 48 10.56 -4.37 6.80
N ALA A 49 9.77 -5.28 6.22
CA ALA A 49 10.23 -6.16 5.15
C ALA A 49 10.65 -5.37 3.90
N TRP A 50 9.88 -4.34 3.52
CA TRP A 50 10.22 -3.45 2.41
C TRP A 50 11.50 -2.65 2.67
N THR A 51 11.68 -2.10 3.87
CA THR A 51 12.91 -1.36 4.22
C THR A 51 14.13 -2.26 4.13
N ARG A 52 14.07 -3.48 4.67
CA ARG A 52 15.20 -4.44 4.61
C ARG A 52 15.53 -4.86 3.18
N TRP A 53 14.51 -5.10 2.35
CA TRP A 53 14.71 -5.41 0.94
C TRP A 53 15.36 -4.25 0.20
N PHE A 54 14.89 -3.02 0.43
CA PHE A 54 15.44 -1.84 -0.21
C PHE A 54 16.90 -1.60 0.16
N GLU A 55 17.25 -1.64 1.45
CA GLU A 55 18.64 -1.55 1.91
C GLU A 55 19.51 -2.65 1.28
N SER A 56 18.99 -3.88 1.20
CA SER A 56 19.72 -5.00 0.58
C SER A 56 19.97 -4.77 -0.91
N VAL A 57 19.05 -4.12 -1.62
CA VAL A 57 19.19 -3.81 -3.05
C VAL A 57 20.09 -2.58 -3.28
N ASP A 58 20.03 -1.58 -2.41
CA ASP A 58 20.88 -0.38 -2.48
C ASP A 58 22.36 -0.71 -2.27
N HIS A 59 22.66 -1.69 -1.41
CA HIS A 59 24.02 -2.18 -1.18
C HIS A 59 24.54 -3.15 -2.24
N LEU A 60 23.71 -3.57 -3.20
CA LEU A 60 24.21 -4.33 -4.34
C LEU A 60 24.97 -3.38 -5.25
N GLU A 61 26.31 -3.43 -5.15
CA GLU A 61 27.15 -2.87 -6.19
C GLU A 61 26.73 -3.52 -7.51
N VAL A 62 26.27 -2.70 -8.46
CA VAL A 62 26.17 -3.09 -9.86
C VAL A 62 27.60 -3.30 -10.32
N THR A 63 28.14 -4.47 -10.01
CA THR A 63 29.33 -5.01 -10.64
C THR A 63 28.97 -5.08 -12.11
N SER A 64 29.32 -4.01 -12.82
CA SER A 64 29.40 -3.99 -14.26
C SER A 64 30.49 -4.99 -14.57
N THR A 65 30.11 -6.27 -14.62
CA THR A 65 31.00 -7.33 -15.02
C THR A 65 31.56 -6.91 -16.37
N ASP A 66 32.89 -6.79 -16.40
CA ASP A 66 33.77 -6.36 -17.48
C ASP A 66 33.60 -7.15 -18.79
N SER A 67 32.40 -7.15 -19.34
CA SER A 67 32.17 -7.32 -20.75
C SER A 67 31.55 -6.01 -21.18
N VAL A 68 32.20 -5.33 -22.13
CA VAL A 68 31.52 -4.39 -23.01
C VAL A 68 30.25 -5.12 -23.46
N SER A 69 29.15 -4.79 -22.79
CA SER A 69 27.95 -5.63 -22.73
C SER A 69 27.56 -5.95 -24.16
N ASP A 70 27.21 -7.21 -24.47
CA ASP A 70 26.78 -7.62 -25.80
C ASP A 70 25.76 -6.64 -26.42
N TYR A 71 25.00 -5.95 -25.57
CA TYR A 71 24.15 -4.82 -25.89
C TYR A 71 24.88 -3.64 -26.56
N GLN A 72 25.99 -3.16 -26.01
CA GLN A 72 26.80 -2.07 -26.59
C GLN A 72 27.37 -2.46 -27.95
N GLN A 73 27.86 -3.69 -28.10
CA GLN A 73 28.34 -4.18 -29.40
C GLN A 73 27.20 -4.33 -30.42
N HIS A 74 26.03 -4.83 -30.00
CA HIS A 74 24.84 -4.87 -30.85
C HIS A 74 24.37 -3.49 -31.26
N LEU A 75 24.40 -2.52 -30.34
CA LEU A 75 24.00 -1.15 -30.59
C LEU A 75 24.90 -0.51 -31.66
N VAL A 76 26.23 -0.57 -31.48
CA VAL A 76 27.20 -0.06 -32.46
C VAL A 76 27.03 -0.75 -33.82
N SER A 77 26.82 -2.07 -33.83
CA SER A 77 26.60 -2.81 -35.08
C SER A 77 25.33 -2.37 -35.81
N LYS A 78 24.25 -2.08 -35.07
CA LYS A 78 22.99 -1.56 -35.64
C LYS A 78 23.15 -0.15 -36.19
N TYR A 79 23.84 0.75 -35.49
CA TYR A 79 24.10 2.10 -35.98
C TYR A 79 24.90 2.08 -37.30
N ARG A 80 25.95 1.25 -37.39
CA ARG A 80 26.72 1.06 -38.63
C ARG A 80 25.87 0.51 -39.77
N GLN A 81 25.00 -0.47 -39.52
CA GLN A 81 24.07 -0.99 -40.53
C GLN A 81 23.07 0.05 -41.04
N GLN A 82 22.77 1.06 -40.23
CA GLN A 82 21.87 2.16 -40.58
C GLN A 82 22.58 3.34 -41.24
N GLY A 83 23.89 3.23 -41.52
CA GLY A 83 24.68 4.30 -42.14
C GLY A 83 24.91 5.51 -41.23
N LEU A 84 24.72 5.33 -39.92
CA LEU A 84 24.97 6.34 -38.90
C LEU A 84 26.35 6.04 -38.30
N GLU A 85 27.36 6.82 -38.69
CA GLU A 85 28.64 6.78 -37.98
C GLU A 85 28.52 7.62 -36.70
N LEU A 86 28.88 7.00 -35.57
CA LEU A 86 29.03 7.66 -34.28
C LEU A 86 30.36 8.40 -34.23
#